data_AF-A0A957TUE1-F1
#
_entry.id   AF-A0A957TUE1-F1
#
_cell.length_a   1.000
_cell.length_b   1.000
_cell.length_c   1.000
_cell.angle_alpha   90.00
_cell.angle_beta   90.00
_cell.angle_gamma   90.00
#
_symmetry.space_group_name_H-M   'P 1'
#
loop_
_entity.id
_entity.type
_entity.pdbx_description
1 polymer ?
#
loop_
_entity_poly.entity_id
_entity_poly.type
_entity_poly.pdbx_seq_one_letter_code
_entity_poly.pdbx_strand_id
1 'polypeptide(L)'
;WDLVLMPLLGFGLIRLFLSAQSFAIPNRPCRALTIVATALFVGGVAVGAIGLLGWLRGDGTTADGLLRLVGPYYSPNQAAFYLARSLFLGLGLRHLLPRRRLVMGAALALISTALLLTASRGALLLGLPAGLLLWYGGGYRRQRRLRFVWVTVALRRFPFFGNDKGGPNRSSGVILKMWYAPVALRRVPFFGNDKGGPNRPSGVIPKMWYAPVALSAVVLLLGWLLLGERLTNSATLLHRLTIWQSSWTLWLDYLWFGVGPGGFFWRYPAYLPLGMLDEPNLYHPHNLWLEFATGWGLAGLLWLLLLLWYLVRQLRRLTVRHDHSMRKPTDWLTLSLLAALAAGLAHAQVDAFLVLPDLALWLWFALGLLGSLPHDSDRQPTHSIRPAQNP
;
A
#
# COMPACT_ATOMS: atom_id res chain seq x y z
N TRP A 1 5.94 -9.97 -21.10
CA TRP A 1 7.33 -9.61 -20.77
C TRP A 1 7.40 -8.35 -19.90
N ASP A 2 6.71 -7.27 -20.26
CA ASP A 2 6.76 -5.99 -19.53
C ASP A 2 6.28 -6.04 -18.08
N LEU A 3 5.35 -6.94 -17.73
CA LEU A 3 4.85 -7.06 -16.35
C LEU A 3 5.82 -7.72 -15.36
N VAL A 4 6.85 -8.41 -15.86
CA VAL A 4 7.76 -9.21 -15.02
C VAL A 4 9.20 -8.76 -15.20
N LEU A 5 9.70 -8.72 -16.44
CA LEU A 5 11.09 -8.37 -16.71
C LEU A 5 11.40 -6.91 -16.38
N MET A 6 10.58 -5.97 -16.84
CA MET A 6 10.85 -4.54 -16.62
C MET A 6 10.89 -4.18 -15.13
N PRO A 7 9.94 -4.62 -14.28
CA PRO A 7 10.01 -4.37 -12.84
C PRO A 7 11.19 -5.03 -12.14
N LEU A 8 11.54 -6.28 -12.53
CA LEU A 8 12.70 -6.98 -11.97
C LEU A 8 14.02 -6.32 -12.37
N LEU A 9 14.14 -5.87 -13.63
CA LEU A 9 15.29 -5.10 -14.10
C LEU A 9 15.38 -3.77 -13.37
N GLY A 10 14.27 -3.05 -13.18
CA GLY A 10 14.21 -1.81 -12.41
C GLY A 10 14.68 -2.02 -10.96
N PHE A 11 14.22 -3.09 -10.30
CA PHE A 11 14.69 -3.50 -8.98
C PHE A 11 16.21 -3.77 -8.97
N GLY A 12 16.69 -4.58 -9.92
CA GLY A 12 18.09 -4.93 -10.06
C GLY A 12 18.98 -3.71 -10.26
N LEU A 13 18.61 -2.83 -11.19
CA LEU A 13 19.33 -1.58 -11.49
C LEU A 13 19.45 -0.68 -10.27
N ILE A 14 18.38 -0.55 -9.48
CA ILE A 14 18.47 0.23 -8.24
C ILE A 14 19.32 -0.42 -7.19
N ARG A 15 19.20 -1.74 -7.01
CA ARG A 15 20.00 -2.44 -6.03
C ARG A 15 21.48 -2.30 -6.39
N LEU A 16 21.81 -2.46 -7.67
CA LEU A 16 23.16 -2.24 -8.19
C LEU A 16 23.62 -0.79 -7.98
N PHE A 17 22.82 0.20 -8.40
CA PHE A 17 23.13 1.62 -8.24
C PHE A 17 23.36 2.01 -6.77
N LEU A 18 22.46 1.62 -5.87
CA LEU A 18 22.57 1.93 -4.45
C LEU A 18 23.73 1.19 -3.78
N SER A 19 24.01 -0.06 -4.19
CA SER A 19 25.15 -0.82 -3.69
C SER A 19 26.47 -0.20 -4.13
N ALA A 20 26.57 0.21 -5.40
CA ALA A 20 27.74 0.90 -5.94
C ALA A 20 27.99 2.25 -5.23
N GLN A 21 26.93 3.02 -4.98
CA GLN A 21 27.03 4.28 -4.23
C GLN A 21 27.43 4.06 -2.77
N SER A 22 26.96 2.99 -2.14
CA SER A 22 27.32 2.63 -0.76
C SER A 22 28.78 2.21 -0.65
N PHE A 23 29.31 1.54 -1.67
CA PHE A 23 30.73 1.19 -1.76
C PHE A 23 31.61 2.41 -2.01
N ALA A 24 31.21 3.29 -2.94
CA ALA A 24 31.98 4.48 -3.30
C ALA A 24 31.99 5.56 -2.21
N ILE A 25 30.90 5.70 -1.42
CA ILE A 25 30.78 6.74 -0.40
C ILE A 25 30.14 6.15 0.88
N PRO A 26 30.90 5.43 1.72
CA PRO A 26 30.39 4.66 2.86
C PRO A 26 29.58 5.49 3.87
N ASN A 27 29.85 6.79 3.98
CA ASN A 27 29.22 7.68 4.95
C ASN A 27 28.06 8.54 4.39
N ARG A 28 27.61 8.34 3.13
CA ARG A 28 26.48 9.10 2.55
C ARG A 28 25.39 8.28 1.83
N PRO A 29 24.96 7.09 2.32
CA PRO A 29 23.89 6.32 1.67
C PRO A 29 22.56 7.09 1.55
N CYS A 30 22.31 8.06 2.45
CA CYS A 30 21.12 8.88 2.44
C CYS A 30 20.92 9.69 1.14
N ARG A 31 21.99 10.15 0.48
CA ARG A 31 21.83 11.01 -0.72
C ARG A 31 21.31 10.22 -1.92
N ALA A 32 21.90 9.07 -2.21
CA ALA A 32 21.46 8.20 -3.31
C ALA A 32 20.02 7.71 -3.08
N LEU A 33 19.70 7.26 -1.87
CA LEU A 33 18.34 6.87 -1.49
C LEU A 33 17.34 8.02 -1.67
N THR A 34 17.71 9.24 -1.27
CA THR A 34 16.85 10.42 -1.42
C THR A 34 16.65 10.77 -2.90
N ILE A 35 17.67 10.65 -3.76
CA ILE A 35 17.55 10.91 -5.20
C ILE A 35 16.54 9.94 -5.83
N VAL A 36 16.69 8.64 -5.58
CA VAL A 36 15.81 7.61 -6.13
C VAL A 36 14.38 7.78 -5.62
N ALA A 37 14.20 8.01 -4.32
CA ALA A 37 12.89 8.29 -3.74
C ALA A 37 12.26 9.56 -4.32
N THR A 38 13.07 10.61 -4.56
CA THR A 38 12.59 11.86 -5.20
C THR A 38 12.17 11.62 -6.64
N ALA A 39 12.92 10.83 -7.42
CA ALA A 39 12.55 10.49 -8.79
C ALA A 39 11.20 9.74 -8.85
N LEU A 40 11.02 8.76 -7.97
CA LEU A 40 9.76 8.01 -7.86
C LEU A 40 8.59 8.94 -7.48
N PHE A 41 8.82 9.87 -6.55
CA PHE A 41 7.83 10.88 -6.15
C PHE A 41 7.50 11.87 -7.28
N VAL A 42 8.51 12.34 -8.03
CA VAL A 42 8.32 13.22 -9.19
C VAL A 42 7.46 12.55 -10.26
N GLY A 43 7.61 11.24 -10.47
CA GLY A 43 6.69 10.47 -11.32
C GLY A 43 5.24 10.57 -10.84
N GLY A 44 4.99 10.51 -9.53
CA GLY A 44 3.65 10.73 -8.95
C GLY A 44 3.12 12.14 -9.18
N VAL A 45 3.98 13.15 -9.08
CA VAL A 45 3.61 14.55 -9.40
C VAL A 45 3.26 14.69 -10.88
N ALA A 46 4.03 14.07 -11.78
CA ALA A 46 3.77 14.10 -13.21
C ALA A 46 2.44 13.42 -13.57
N VAL A 47 2.18 12.23 -13.02
CA VAL A 47 0.89 11.52 -13.16
C VAL A 47 -0.26 12.40 -12.68
N GLY A 48 -0.13 13.02 -11.50
CA GLY A 48 -1.15 13.91 -10.95
C GLY A 48 -1.38 15.15 -11.82
N ALA A 49 -0.31 15.76 -12.33
CA ALA A 49 -0.38 16.96 -13.16
C ALA A 49 -1.02 16.66 -14.52
N ILE A 50 -0.61 15.59 -15.19
CA ILE A 50 -1.21 15.14 -16.45
C ILE A 50 -2.70 14.84 -16.25
N GLY A 51 -3.06 14.14 -15.18
CA GLY A 51 -4.45 13.84 -14.87
C GLY A 51 -5.28 15.08 -14.56
N LEU A 52 -4.75 16.05 -13.82
CA LEU A 52 -5.46 17.30 -13.55
C LEU A 52 -5.65 18.12 -14.82
N LEU A 53 -4.63 18.22 -15.67
CA LEU A 53 -4.73 18.92 -16.95
C LEU A 53 -5.75 18.28 -17.88
N GLY A 54 -5.78 16.94 -17.97
CA GLY A 54 -6.80 16.22 -18.74
C GLY A 54 -8.20 16.43 -18.16
N TRP A 55 -8.37 16.26 -16.86
CA TRP A 55 -9.66 16.44 -16.19
C TRP A 55 -10.21 17.87 -16.36
N LEU A 56 -9.36 18.89 -16.30
CA LEU A 56 -9.75 20.29 -16.56
C LEU A 56 -10.19 20.54 -18.02
N ARG A 57 -9.76 19.71 -18.96
CA ARG A 57 -10.22 19.75 -20.36
C ARG A 57 -11.52 18.95 -20.58
N GLY A 58 -12.04 18.31 -19.53
CA GLY A 58 -13.17 17.40 -19.61
C GLY A 58 -12.79 15.94 -19.90
N ASP A 59 -11.50 15.61 -20.00
CA ASP A 59 -11.05 14.23 -20.23
C ASP A 59 -11.23 13.40 -18.95
N GLY A 60 -11.75 12.18 -19.10
CA GLY A 60 -11.91 11.27 -17.98
C GLY A 60 -12.92 10.18 -18.26
N THR A 61 -13.36 9.52 -17.20
CA THR A 61 -14.44 8.52 -17.27
C THR A 61 -15.56 8.93 -16.32
N THR A 62 -16.79 8.88 -16.81
CA THR A 62 -17.97 9.18 -15.99
C THR A 62 -18.43 7.92 -15.27
N ALA A 63 -18.68 8.02 -13.96
CA ALA A 63 -19.37 6.98 -13.21
C ALA A 63 -20.19 7.63 -12.09
N ASP A 64 -21.41 7.13 -11.88
CA ASP A 64 -22.32 7.66 -10.85
C ASP A 64 -22.55 9.18 -11.00
N GLY A 65 -22.69 9.66 -12.24
CA GLY A 65 -22.88 11.09 -12.55
C GLY A 65 -21.63 11.97 -12.39
N LEU A 66 -20.48 11.42 -11.99
CA LEU A 66 -19.26 12.17 -11.70
C LEU A 66 -18.17 11.91 -12.73
N LEU A 67 -17.55 12.98 -13.26
CA LEU A 67 -16.37 12.90 -14.11
C LEU A 67 -15.14 12.58 -13.25
N ARG A 68 -14.49 11.45 -13.54
CA ARG A 68 -13.35 10.93 -12.77
C ARG A 68 -12.04 11.12 -13.52
N LEU A 69 -11.04 11.62 -12.80
CA LEU A 69 -9.67 11.78 -13.30
C LEU A 69 -9.05 10.42 -13.59
N VAL A 70 -8.59 10.23 -14.84
CA VAL A 70 -7.92 9.01 -15.30
C VAL A 70 -6.39 9.19 -15.41
N GLY A 71 -5.91 10.37 -15.78
CA GLY A 71 -4.48 10.59 -16.01
C GLY A 71 -3.94 9.73 -17.17
N PRO A 72 -2.67 9.30 -17.13
CA PRO A 72 -2.06 8.50 -18.19
C PRO A 72 -2.50 7.03 -18.21
N TYR A 73 -3.52 6.67 -17.42
CA TYR A 73 -3.99 5.31 -17.25
C TYR A 73 -5.23 5.02 -18.08
N TYR A 74 -5.72 3.78 -17.99
CA TYR A 74 -6.98 3.37 -18.62
C TYR A 74 -8.17 3.47 -17.66
N SER A 75 -7.91 3.60 -16.35
CA SER A 75 -8.96 3.76 -15.35
C SER A 75 -8.56 4.71 -14.22
N PRO A 76 -9.51 5.43 -13.60
CA PRO A 76 -9.23 6.28 -12.44
C PRO A 76 -8.69 5.48 -11.25
N ASN A 77 -9.05 4.21 -11.19
CA ASN A 77 -8.64 3.26 -10.17
C ASN A 77 -7.13 3.01 -10.18
N GLN A 78 -6.55 2.78 -11.36
CA GLN A 78 -5.11 2.62 -11.54
C GLN A 78 -4.34 3.91 -11.22
N ALA A 79 -4.87 5.06 -11.65
CA ALA A 79 -4.31 6.37 -11.33
C ALA A 79 -4.26 6.61 -9.82
N ALA A 80 -5.37 6.34 -9.14
CA ALA A 80 -5.45 6.46 -7.69
C ALA A 80 -4.49 5.52 -6.98
N PHE A 81 -4.30 4.31 -7.51
CA PHE A 81 -3.37 3.32 -6.97
C PHE A 81 -1.93 3.86 -6.98
N TYR A 82 -1.50 4.49 -8.07
CA TYR A 82 -0.20 5.13 -8.18
C TYR A 82 -0.07 6.40 -7.30
N LEU A 83 -1.08 7.25 -7.32
CA LEU A 83 -1.09 8.52 -6.58
C LEU A 83 -1.09 8.32 -5.06
N ALA A 84 -1.89 7.39 -4.54
CA ALA A 84 -1.95 7.10 -3.10
C ALA A 84 -0.59 6.66 -2.55
N ARG A 85 0.12 5.80 -3.28
CA ARG A 85 1.46 5.33 -2.90
C ARG A 85 2.49 6.48 -2.96
N SER A 86 2.42 7.30 -4.00
CA SER A 86 3.28 8.47 -4.17
C SER A 86 3.04 9.55 -3.11
N LEU A 87 1.79 9.70 -2.65
CA LEU A 87 1.43 10.62 -1.57
C LEU A 87 2.22 10.31 -0.28
N PHE A 88 2.18 9.05 0.18
CA PHE A 88 2.87 8.65 1.41
C PHE A 88 4.39 8.76 1.27
N LEU A 89 4.96 8.40 0.12
CA LEU A 89 6.38 8.62 -0.17
C LEU A 89 6.77 10.11 -0.03
N GLY A 90 5.95 11.00 -0.58
CA GLY A 90 6.14 12.44 -0.50
C GLY A 90 6.08 13.00 0.92
N LEU A 91 5.20 12.44 1.78
CA LEU A 91 5.15 12.81 3.19
C LEU A 91 6.49 12.55 3.89
N GLY A 92 7.13 11.41 3.61
CA GLY A 92 8.48 11.12 4.07
C GLY A 92 9.50 12.13 3.53
N LEU A 93 9.55 12.32 2.21
CA LEU A 93 10.49 13.22 1.54
C LEU A 93 10.42 14.67 2.04
N ARG A 94 9.24 15.16 2.41
CA ARG A 94 9.07 16.50 2.98
C ARG A 94 9.89 16.69 4.27
N HIS A 95 10.10 15.64 5.06
CA HIS A 95 10.98 15.66 6.23
C HIS A 95 12.46 15.58 5.87
N LEU A 96 12.81 14.89 4.77
CA LEU A 96 14.19 14.79 4.27
C LEU A 96 14.67 16.04 3.53
N LEU A 97 13.76 16.83 2.97
CA LEU A 97 14.06 18.01 2.15
C LEU A 97 13.50 19.30 2.79
N PRO A 98 13.98 19.72 3.98
CA PRO A 98 13.39 20.83 4.75
C PRO A 98 13.45 22.17 4.00
N ARG A 99 14.51 22.40 3.21
CA ARG A 99 14.67 23.60 2.36
C ARG A 99 13.65 23.68 1.22
N ARG A 100 12.99 22.56 0.87
CA ARG A 100 11.99 22.47 -0.20
C ARG A 100 10.58 22.23 0.33
N ARG A 101 10.30 22.52 1.61
CA ARG A 101 9.01 22.22 2.27
C ARG A 101 7.80 22.83 1.57
N LEU A 102 7.92 24.03 1.01
CA LEU A 102 6.84 24.68 0.26
C LEU A 102 6.57 23.96 -1.05
N VAL A 103 7.61 23.71 -1.84
CA VAL A 103 7.52 22.94 -3.10
C VAL A 103 6.95 21.53 -2.85
N MET A 104 7.41 20.86 -1.80
CA MET A 104 6.88 19.56 -1.38
C MET A 104 5.41 19.66 -0.96
N GLY A 105 5.02 20.72 -0.26
CA GLY A 105 3.64 21.00 0.12
C GLY A 105 2.73 21.16 -1.09
N ALA A 106 3.15 21.96 -2.08
CA ALA A 106 2.42 22.16 -3.32
C ALA A 106 2.28 20.85 -4.13
N ALA A 107 3.36 20.08 -4.24
CA ALA A 107 3.35 18.78 -4.91
C ALA A 107 2.41 17.77 -4.22
N LEU A 108 2.41 17.72 -2.88
CA LEU A 108 1.49 16.88 -2.10
C LEU A 108 0.04 17.31 -2.24
N ALA A 109 -0.22 18.62 -2.28
CA ALA A 109 -1.57 19.16 -2.52
C ALA A 109 -2.06 18.75 -3.91
N LEU A 110 -1.22 18.92 -4.94
CA LEU A 110 -1.51 18.48 -6.31
C LEU A 110 -1.86 16.99 -6.37
N ILE A 111 -1.02 16.11 -5.79
CA ILE A 111 -1.29 14.66 -5.74
C ILE A 111 -2.57 14.36 -4.98
N SER A 112 -2.83 15.04 -3.86
CA SER A 112 -4.02 14.83 -3.04
C SER A 112 -5.30 15.24 -3.78
N THR A 113 -5.28 16.38 -4.47
CA THR A 113 -6.39 16.83 -5.33
C THR A 113 -6.63 15.86 -6.48
N ALA A 114 -5.57 15.46 -7.19
CA ALA A 114 -5.68 14.47 -8.26
C ALA A 114 -6.26 13.14 -7.74
N LEU A 115 -5.78 12.67 -6.58
CA LEU A 115 -6.27 11.45 -5.94
C LEU A 115 -7.75 11.55 -5.57
N LEU A 116 -8.22 12.67 -5.02
CA LEU A 116 -9.65 12.88 -4.73
C LEU A 116 -10.49 12.86 -6.01
N LEU A 117 -10.03 13.52 -7.07
CA LEU A 117 -10.74 13.60 -8.36
C LEU A 117 -10.77 12.28 -9.12
N THR A 118 -9.90 11.31 -8.82
CA THR A 118 -10.06 9.94 -9.35
C THR A 118 -11.38 9.30 -8.87
N ALA A 119 -11.89 9.78 -7.74
CA ALA A 119 -12.92 9.14 -6.95
C ALA A 119 -12.65 7.63 -6.91
N SER A 120 -11.49 7.15 -6.47
CA SER A 120 -11.30 5.69 -6.34
C SER A 120 -11.78 5.23 -4.97
N ARG A 121 -12.82 4.39 -4.92
CA ARG A 121 -13.30 3.83 -3.65
C ARG A 121 -12.25 3.00 -2.95
N GLY A 122 -11.53 2.16 -3.70
CA GLY A 122 -10.42 1.37 -3.15
C GLY A 122 -9.33 2.26 -2.55
N ALA A 123 -8.99 3.37 -3.21
CA ALA A 123 -7.99 4.30 -2.68
C ALA A 123 -8.51 5.08 -1.47
N LEU A 124 -9.72 5.64 -1.53
CA LEU A 124 -10.25 6.53 -0.50
C LEU A 124 -10.74 5.79 0.76
N LEU A 125 -11.34 4.61 0.61
CA LEU A 125 -11.92 3.84 1.73
C LEU A 125 -10.98 2.79 2.31
N LEU A 126 -10.01 2.30 1.54
CA LEU A 126 -9.07 1.26 2.01
C LEU A 126 -7.63 1.78 2.01
N GLY A 127 -7.15 2.29 0.87
CA GLY A 127 -5.76 2.69 0.70
C GLY A 127 -5.31 3.83 1.62
N LEU A 128 -5.95 4.99 1.53
CA LEU A 128 -5.67 6.16 2.36
C LEU A 128 -5.80 5.82 3.86
N PRO A 129 -6.89 5.21 4.35
CA PRO A 129 -6.99 4.80 5.75
C PRO A 129 -5.85 3.87 6.18
N ALA A 130 -5.51 2.84 5.40
CA ALA A 130 -4.44 1.91 5.76
C ALA A 130 -3.07 2.60 5.82
N GLY A 131 -2.76 3.45 4.84
CA GLY A 131 -1.51 4.21 4.84
C GLY A 131 -1.44 5.25 5.96
N LEU A 132 -2.54 5.97 6.24
CA LEU A 132 -2.62 6.91 7.36
C LEU A 132 -2.49 6.22 8.71
N LEU A 133 -3.14 5.05 8.88
CA LEU A 133 -3.01 4.23 10.08
C LEU A 133 -1.56 3.79 10.31
N LEU A 134 -0.83 3.42 9.27
CA LEU A 134 0.58 3.07 9.40
C LEU A 134 1.44 4.31 9.66
N TRP A 135 1.20 5.40 8.93
CA TRP A 135 1.90 6.68 9.09
C TRP A 135 1.78 7.23 10.51
N TYR A 136 0.56 7.36 11.02
CA TYR A 136 0.30 7.81 12.38
C TYR A 136 0.62 6.74 13.41
N GLY A 137 0.30 5.46 13.16
CA GLY A 137 0.56 4.37 14.10
C GLY A 137 2.05 4.11 14.33
N GLY A 138 2.86 4.22 13.27
CA GLY A 138 4.33 4.21 13.35
C GLY A 138 4.88 5.45 14.06
N GLY A 139 4.25 6.62 13.88
CA GLY A 139 4.56 7.84 14.63
C GLY A 139 4.08 7.84 16.10
N TYR A 140 3.00 7.09 16.41
CA TYR A 140 2.25 7.13 17.68
C TYR A 140 2.61 5.98 18.63
N ARG A 141 3.10 4.84 18.14
CA ARG A 141 3.73 3.81 19.00
C ARG A 141 4.98 4.32 19.75
N ARG A 142 5.35 5.59 19.53
CA ARG A 142 6.14 6.46 20.43
C ARG A 142 5.73 6.39 21.90
N GLN A 143 4.52 5.94 22.26
CA GLN A 143 4.14 5.64 23.64
C GLN A 143 3.26 4.38 23.69
N ARG A 144 3.67 3.40 24.52
CA ARG A 144 3.03 2.09 24.66
C ARG A 144 1.51 2.21 24.83
N ARG A 145 0.78 1.38 24.07
CA ARG A 145 -0.69 1.16 24.06
C ARG A 145 -1.50 2.02 23.08
N LEU A 146 -1.34 1.74 21.79
CA LEU A 146 -2.55 1.50 20.98
C LEU A 146 -2.60 0.00 20.69
N ARG A 147 -3.55 -0.66 21.37
CA ARG A 147 -4.02 -1.98 20.99
C ARG A 147 -4.45 -1.87 19.54
N PHE A 148 -3.73 -2.55 18.65
CA PHE A 148 -4.10 -2.70 17.25
C PHE A 148 -5.37 -3.53 17.21
N VAL A 149 -6.49 -2.85 17.37
CA VAL A 149 -7.79 -3.37 16.98
C VAL A 149 -8.14 -2.54 15.77
N TRP A 150 -8.43 -3.27 14.68
CA TRP A 150 -9.21 -2.86 13.52
C TRP A 150 -8.55 -3.06 12.15
N VAL A 151 -8.47 -4.34 11.77
CA VAL A 151 -8.94 -4.83 10.47
C VAL A 151 -10.34 -5.49 10.60
N THR A 152 -10.92 -5.52 11.81
CA THR A 152 -12.12 -6.31 12.13
C THR A 152 -13.43 -5.55 12.47
N VAL A 153 -13.51 -4.20 12.56
CA VAL A 153 -14.80 -3.49 12.88
C VAL A 153 -15.51 -3.15 11.61
N ALA A 154 -14.77 -2.71 10.60
CA ALA A 154 -15.37 -2.28 9.35
C ALA A 154 -16.10 -3.42 8.64
N LEU A 155 -15.90 -4.68 9.07
CA LEU A 155 -16.53 -5.87 8.48
C LEU A 155 -17.62 -6.51 9.35
N ARG A 156 -17.78 -6.11 10.61
CA ARG A 156 -18.81 -6.71 11.50
C ARG A 156 -20.19 -6.04 11.39
N ARG A 157 -20.28 -4.93 10.65
CA ARG A 157 -21.49 -4.10 10.53
C ARG A 157 -21.88 -3.80 9.09
N PHE A 158 -21.46 -4.65 8.14
CA PHE A 158 -22.04 -4.67 6.79
C PHE A 158 -23.20 -5.68 6.75
N PRO A 159 -24.38 -5.29 6.25
CA PRO A 159 -25.58 -6.11 6.27
C PRO A 159 -25.53 -7.10 5.10
N PHE A 160 -24.72 -8.15 5.21
CA PHE A 160 -24.76 -9.29 4.27
C PHE A 160 -24.94 -10.63 4.98
N PHE A 161 -25.06 -10.63 6.31
CA PHE A 161 -25.38 -11.84 7.09
C PHE A 161 -26.90 -12.08 7.12
N GLY A 162 -27.47 -12.32 5.94
CA GLY A 162 -28.70 -13.08 5.80
C GLY A 162 -28.38 -14.56 6.03
N ASN A 163 -29.14 -15.20 6.92
CA ASN A 163 -28.86 -16.53 7.45
C ASN A 163 -29.34 -17.61 6.46
N ASP A 164 -28.82 -17.63 5.23
CA ASP A 164 -29.23 -18.61 4.20
C ASP A 164 -28.47 -19.92 4.40
N LYS A 165 -28.88 -20.66 5.42
CA LYS A 165 -28.51 -22.06 5.63
C LYS A 165 -29.26 -22.92 4.61
N GLY A 166 -28.83 -22.92 3.35
CA GLY A 166 -29.42 -23.83 2.35
C GLY A 166 -29.03 -23.68 0.88
N GLY A 167 -28.29 -22.65 0.47
CA GLY A 167 -27.93 -22.45 -0.94
C GLY A 167 -26.67 -23.23 -1.39
N PRO A 168 -26.50 -23.53 -2.70
CA PRO A 168 -25.38 -24.31 -3.26
C PRO A 168 -23.99 -23.63 -3.15
N ASN A 169 -23.89 -22.49 -2.45
CA ASN A 169 -22.79 -21.54 -2.58
C ASN A 169 -21.70 -21.70 -1.51
N ARG A 170 -21.13 -22.91 -1.40
CA ARG A 170 -20.06 -23.26 -0.44
C ARG A 170 -18.78 -22.41 -0.66
N SER A 171 -18.54 -21.94 -1.88
CA SER A 171 -17.44 -21.06 -2.31
C SER A 171 -17.49 -19.68 -1.68
N SER A 172 -18.68 -19.13 -1.44
CA SER A 172 -18.87 -17.80 -0.82
C SER A 172 -18.28 -17.74 0.59
N GLY A 173 -18.42 -18.83 1.36
CA GLY A 173 -17.84 -18.94 2.71
C GLY A 173 -16.30 -19.04 2.72
N VAL A 174 -15.68 -19.52 1.64
CA VAL A 174 -14.22 -19.63 1.53
C VAL A 174 -13.60 -18.29 1.16
N ILE A 175 -14.19 -17.57 0.20
CA ILE A 175 -13.78 -16.20 -0.15
C ILE A 175 -13.91 -15.30 1.07
N LEU A 176 -15.01 -15.41 1.83
CA LEU A 176 -15.16 -14.68 3.09
C LEU A 176 -14.07 -15.08 4.12
N LYS A 177 -13.74 -16.36 4.25
CA LYS A 177 -12.65 -16.82 5.12
C LYS A 177 -11.27 -16.31 4.70
N MET A 178 -11.00 -16.11 3.41
CA MET A 178 -9.74 -15.49 2.94
C MET A 178 -9.56 -14.06 3.44
N TRP A 179 -10.65 -13.30 3.59
CA TRP A 179 -10.63 -11.97 4.23
C TRP A 179 -10.24 -12.02 5.71
N TYR A 180 -10.52 -13.14 6.40
CA TYR A 180 -10.27 -13.31 7.85
C TYR A 180 -9.02 -14.16 8.19
N ALA A 181 -8.54 -14.99 7.26
CA ALA A 181 -7.50 -15.99 7.49
C ALA A 181 -6.14 -15.43 7.96
N PRO A 182 -5.70 -14.19 7.59
CA PRO A 182 -4.44 -13.66 8.12
C PRO A 182 -4.54 -13.15 9.57
N VAL A 183 -5.72 -13.13 10.19
CA VAL A 183 -5.96 -12.47 11.49
C VAL A 183 -6.02 -13.46 12.65
N ALA A 184 -5.75 -14.75 12.42
CA ALA A 184 -5.50 -15.73 13.49
C ALA A 184 -4.09 -15.53 14.09
N LEU A 185 -3.79 -14.30 14.54
CA LEU A 185 -2.68 -14.04 15.45
C LEU A 185 -3.00 -14.78 16.75
N ARG A 186 -2.32 -15.92 16.94
CA ARG A 186 -2.14 -16.55 18.25
C ARG A 186 -1.97 -15.45 19.30
N ARG A 187 -2.72 -15.56 20.40
CA ARG A 187 -2.69 -14.66 21.56
C ARG A 187 -1.25 -14.34 21.92
N VAL A 188 -0.73 -13.22 21.44
CA VAL A 188 0.46 -12.58 22.01
C VAL A 188 0.02 -12.18 23.42
N PRO A 189 0.77 -12.49 24.48
CA PRO A 189 0.37 -12.16 25.85
C PRO A 189 0.30 -10.64 26.00
N PHE A 190 -0.90 -10.08 25.82
CA PHE A 190 -1.20 -8.65 25.86
C PHE A 190 -1.58 -8.16 27.27
N PHE A 191 -1.56 -9.05 28.27
CA PHE A 191 -1.91 -8.79 29.66
C PHE A 191 -0.76 -9.20 30.60
N GLY A 192 0.32 -8.43 30.58
CA GLY A 192 1.18 -8.29 31.76
C GLY A 192 0.54 -7.27 32.69
N ASN A 193 0.15 -7.72 33.89
CA ASN A 193 -0.47 -6.89 34.92
C ASN A 193 0.63 -6.10 35.65
N ASP A 194 1.29 -5.19 34.95
CA ASP A 194 2.35 -4.37 35.55
C ASP A 194 1.71 -3.19 36.30
N LYS A 195 1.66 -3.32 37.64
CA LYS A 195 1.25 -2.27 38.58
C LYS A 195 2.20 -1.07 38.48
N GLY A 196 1.62 0.13 38.61
CA GLY A 196 2.18 1.39 38.12
C GLY A 196 3.43 1.93 38.80
N GLY A 197 4.28 2.56 37.99
CA GLY A 197 5.35 3.48 38.41
C GLY A 197 5.12 4.92 37.91
N PRO A 198 5.81 5.92 38.50
CA PRO A 198 5.49 7.35 38.39
C PRO A 198 5.83 8.01 37.04
N ASN A 199 6.60 7.37 36.17
CA ASN A 199 6.94 7.88 34.84
C ASN A 199 5.96 7.41 33.77
N ARG A 200 4.68 7.81 33.87
CA ARG A 200 3.74 7.65 32.75
C ARG A 200 3.90 8.81 31.77
N PRO A 201 4.33 8.59 30.52
CA PRO A 201 4.16 9.60 29.49
C PRO A 201 2.66 9.81 29.23
N SER A 202 2.20 11.07 29.28
CA SER A 202 0.83 11.46 28.98
C SER A 202 0.45 11.01 27.56
N GLY A 203 -0.66 10.28 27.40
CA GLY A 203 -1.15 9.75 26.11
C GLY A 203 -1.65 10.80 25.11
N VAL A 204 -1.00 11.95 25.07
CA VAL A 204 -1.34 13.11 24.24
C VAL A 204 -0.49 13.06 22.98
N ILE A 205 -1.13 13.09 21.81
CA ILE A 205 -0.45 13.20 20.51
C ILE A 205 0.47 14.44 20.55
N PRO A 206 1.78 14.32 20.22
CA PRO A 206 2.65 15.49 20.23
C PRO A 206 2.14 16.57 19.28
N LYS A 207 2.19 17.84 19.69
CA LYS A 207 1.61 18.99 18.94
C LYS A 207 1.97 19.02 17.44
N MET A 208 3.16 18.53 17.06
CA MET A 208 3.61 18.43 15.66
C MET A 208 2.73 17.55 14.76
N TRP A 209 1.94 16.64 15.34
CA TRP A 209 1.07 15.70 14.62
C TRP A 209 -0.37 16.19 14.50
N TYR A 210 -0.78 17.21 15.25
CA TYR A 210 -2.15 17.74 15.18
C TYR A 210 -2.51 18.28 13.82
N ALA A 211 -1.65 19.14 13.24
CA ALA A 211 -1.92 19.72 11.92
C ALA A 211 -2.00 18.66 10.81
N PRO A 212 -1.08 17.67 10.70
CA PRO A 212 -1.24 16.56 9.78
C PRO A 212 -2.51 15.74 10.01
N VAL A 213 -2.84 15.40 11.25
CA VAL A 213 -4.04 14.59 11.57
C VAL A 213 -5.31 15.35 11.19
N ALA A 214 -5.40 16.64 11.54
CA ALA A 214 -6.51 17.50 11.17
C ALA A 214 -6.65 17.61 9.65
N LEU A 215 -5.54 17.81 8.93
CA LEU A 215 -5.56 17.86 7.47
C LEU A 215 -6.07 16.55 6.85
N SER A 216 -5.60 15.40 7.34
CA SER A 216 -6.09 14.09 6.87
C SER A 216 -7.57 13.89 7.17
N ALA A 217 -8.04 14.32 8.35
CA ALA A 217 -9.46 14.28 8.70
C ALA A 217 -10.30 15.17 7.77
N VAL A 218 -9.81 16.37 7.44
CA VAL A 218 -10.45 17.29 6.49
C VAL A 218 -10.51 16.66 5.09
N VAL A 219 -9.42 16.05 4.61
CA VAL A 219 -9.39 15.38 3.30
C VAL A 219 -10.40 14.22 3.25
N LEU A 220 -10.48 13.41 4.30
CA LEU A 220 -11.47 12.32 4.39
C LEU A 220 -12.90 12.85 4.47
N LEU A 221 -13.12 13.93 5.22
CA LEU A 221 -14.43 14.58 5.33
C LEU A 221 -14.86 15.20 3.99
N LEU A 222 -13.97 15.92 3.31
CA LEU A 222 -14.23 16.49 1.98
C LEU A 222 -14.51 15.38 0.97
N GLY A 223 -13.74 14.29 1.00
CA GLY A 223 -14.00 13.11 0.18
C GLY A 223 -15.39 12.53 0.44
N TRP A 224 -15.81 12.44 1.71
CA TRP A 224 -17.15 12.00 2.09
C TRP A 224 -18.25 12.94 1.57
N LEU A 225 -18.08 14.25 1.76
CA LEU A 225 -19.08 15.25 1.37
C LEU A 225 -19.23 15.35 -0.15
N LEU A 226 -18.12 15.31 -0.89
CA LEU A 226 -18.10 15.48 -2.35
C LEU A 226 -18.46 14.20 -3.12
N LEU A 227 -18.21 13.03 -2.52
CA LEU A 227 -18.33 11.74 -3.21
C LEU A 227 -19.32 10.80 -2.51
N GLY A 228 -20.14 11.29 -1.58
CA GLY A 228 -20.97 10.48 -0.69
C GLY A 228 -21.82 9.43 -1.41
N GLU A 229 -22.62 9.84 -2.39
CA GLU A 229 -23.47 8.94 -3.20
C GLU A 229 -22.65 7.82 -3.87
N ARG A 230 -21.47 8.18 -4.33
CA ARG A 230 -20.59 7.24 -5.02
C ARG A 230 -19.87 6.31 -4.04
N LEU A 231 -19.46 6.81 -2.88
CA LEU A 231 -18.83 6.01 -1.83
C LEU A 231 -19.81 5.00 -1.22
N THR A 232 -21.11 5.29 -1.22
CA THR A 232 -22.16 4.41 -0.69
C THR A 232 -22.78 3.47 -1.73
N ASN A 233 -22.60 3.71 -3.04
CA ASN A 233 -23.09 2.83 -4.08
C ASN A 233 -22.51 1.41 -3.93
N SER A 234 -23.37 0.42 -3.65
CA SER A 234 -22.99 -0.97 -3.43
C SER A 234 -23.02 -1.85 -4.68
N ALA A 235 -23.62 -1.39 -5.80
CA ALA A 235 -23.83 -2.21 -7.00
C ALA A 235 -22.54 -2.85 -7.52
N THR A 236 -21.45 -2.10 -7.56
CA THR A 236 -20.15 -2.61 -8.00
C THR A 236 -19.52 -3.62 -7.05
N LEU A 237 -19.86 -3.59 -5.75
CA LEU A 237 -19.37 -4.60 -4.79
C LEU A 237 -20.05 -5.94 -5.05
N LEU A 238 -21.36 -5.93 -5.34
CA LEU A 238 -22.07 -7.16 -5.72
C LEU A 238 -21.50 -7.76 -7.01
N HIS A 239 -21.22 -6.94 -8.02
CA HIS A 239 -20.59 -7.41 -9.27
C HIS A 239 -19.22 -8.09 -9.02
N ARG A 240 -18.41 -7.54 -8.11
CA ARG A 240 -17.11 -8.11 -7.75
C ARG A 240 -17.21 -9.46 -7.04
N LEU A 241 -18.28 -9.71 -6.28
CA LEU A 241 -18.48 -11.01 -5.65
C LEU A 241 -18.62 -12.11 -6.69
N THR A 242 -19.37 -11.87 -7.77
CA THR A 242 -19.49 -12.80 -8.90
C THR A 242 -18.14 -13.05 -9.56
N ILE A 243 -17.38 -11.98 -9.85
CA ILE A 243 -16.02 -12.09 -10.40
C ILE A 243 -15.14 -12.96 -9.49
N TRP A 244 -15.19 -12.74 -8.18
CA TRP A 244 -14.38 -13.48 -7.21
C TRP A 244 -14.76 -14.95 -7.10
N GLN A 245 -16.06 -15.28 -7.19
CA GLN A 245 -16.54 -16.66 -7.22
C GLN A 245 -16.03 -17.40 -8.46
N SER A 246 -16.15 -16.79 -9.65
CA SER A 246 -15.62 -17.35 -10.90
C SER A 246 -14.10 -17.44 -10.92
N SER A 247 -13.41 -16.47 -10.31
CA SER A 247 -11.95 -16.50 -10.20
C SER A 247 -11.46 -17.58 -9.23
N TRP A 248 -12.24 -17.84 -8.17
CA TRP A 248 -11.96 -18.90 -7.24
C TRP A 248 -12.09 -20.28 -7.89
N THR A 249 -13.17 -20.52 -8.65
CA THR A 249 -13.34 -21.77 -9.40
C THR A 249 -12.23 -21.95 -10.43
N LEU A 250 -11.86 -20.89 -11.16
CA LEU A 250 -10.72 -20.90 -12.07
C LEU A 250 -9.40 -21.28 -11.37
N TRP A 251 -9.14 -20.77 -10.16
CA TRP A 251 -7.92 -21.14 -9.44
C TRP A 251 -7.91 -22.61 -9.02
N LEU A 252 -9.05 -23.18 -8.63
CA LEU A 252 -9.13 -24.58 -8.21
C LEU A 252 -8.73 -25.54 -9.34
N ASP A 253 -9.01 -25.20 -10.59
CA ASP A 253 -8.62 -25.99 -11.76
C ASP A 253 -7.13 -25.86 -12.10
N TYR A 254 -6.48 -24.78 -11.64
CA TYR A 254 -5.07 -24.46 -11.92
C TYR A 254 -4.28 -24.19 -10.63
N LEU A 255 -4.39 -25.07 -9.64
CA LEU A 255 -3.97 -24.81 -8.26
C LEU A 255 -2.50 -24.38 -8.11
N TRP A 256 -1.58 -25.10 -8.77
CA TRP A 256 -0.14 -24.98 -8.53
C TRP A 256 0.47 -23.73 -9.15
N PHE A 257 0.17 -23.47 -10.42
CA PHE A 257 0.81 -22.44 -11.23
C PHE A 257 -0.15 -21.37 -11.74
N GLY A 258 -1.45 -21.51 -11.45
CA GLY A 258 -2.47 -20.66 -12.04
C GLY A 258 -2.54 -20.84 -13.56
N VAL A 259 -3.22 -19.91 -14.21
CA VAL A 259 -3.32 -19.84 -15.68
C VAL A 259 -2.13 -19.11 -16.31
N GLY A 260 -1.13 -18.74 -15.51
CA GLY A 260 0.06 -18.03 -15.94
C GLY A 260 -0.13 -16.51 -16.11
N PRO A 261 0.97 -15.76 -16.30
CA PRO A 261 0.94 -14.30 -16.43
C PRO A 261 0.15 -13.86 -17.67
N GLY A 262 -0.88 -13.04 -17.47
CA GLY A 262 -1.79 -12.61 -18.54
C GLY A 262 -2.79 -13.70 -18.97
N GLY A 263 -2.72 -14.91 -18.42
CA GLY A 263 -3.63 -16.01 -18.74
C GLY A 263 -5.07 -15.81 -18.24
N PHE A 264 -5.26 -14.94 -17.23
CA PHE A 264 -6.59 -14.66 -16.67
C PHE A 264 -7.57 -14.22 -17.76
N PHE A 265 -7.16 -13.29 -18.62
CA PHE A 265 -7.95 -12.80 -19.75
C PHE A 265 -8.46 -13.93 -20.67
N TRP A 266 -7.63 -14.94 -20.92
CA TRP A 266 -7.93 -16.03 -21.85
C TRP A 266 -8.78 -17.14 -21.23
N ARG A 267 -8.75 -17.28 -19.90
CA ARG A 267 -9.35 -18.42 -19.22
C ARG A 267 -10.59 -18.07 -18.39
N TYR A 268 -10.63 -16.86 -17.85
CA TYR A 268 -11.75 -16.37 -17.05
C TYR A 268 -13.13 -16.45 -17.72
N PRO A 269 -13.31 -16.14 -19.03
CA PRO A 269 -14.62 -16.21 -19.67
C PRO A 269 -15.32 -17.56 -19.54
N ALA A 270 -14.57 -18.67 -19.47
CA ALA A 270 -15.11 -20.02 -19.32
C ALA A 270 -15.76 -20.29 -17.96
N TYR A 271 -15.52 -19.42 -16.97
CA TYR A 271 -16.01 -19.55 -15.59
C TYR A 271 -17.14 -18.56 -15.26
N LEU A 272 -17.59 -17.77 -16.24
CA LEU A 272 -18.72 -16.88 -16.06
C LEU A 272 -20.02 -17.68 -15.91
N PRO A 273 -20.91 -17.34 -14.96
CA PRO A 273 -22.22 -17.96 -14.86
C PRO A 273 -23.04 -17.74 -16.14
N LEU A 274 -23.81 -18.75 -16.53
CA LEU A 274 -24.75 -18.62 -17.65
C LEU A 274 -25.72 -17.45 -17.39
N GLY A 275 -25.78 -16.50 -18.33
CA GLY A 275 -26.61 -15.30 -18.21
C GLY A 275 -25.96 -14.08 -17.54
N MET A 276 -24.71 -14.19 -17.06
CA MET A 276 -23.92 -13.05 -16.54
C MET A 276 -22.64 -12.85 -17.34
N LEU A 277 -22.78 -12.47 -18.60
CA LEU A 277 -21.68 -12.20 -19.54
C LEU A 277 -21.31 -10.70 -19.58
N ASP A 278 -21.50 -9.97 -18.49
CA ASP A 278 -21.40 -8.50 -18.48
C ASP A 278 -19.95 -8.01 -18.66
N GLU A 279 -18.94 -8.81 -18.25
CA GLU A 279 -17.51 -8.46 -18.35
C GLU A 279 -16.61 -9.67 -18.68
N PRO A 280 -16.67 -10.26 -19.89
CA PRO A 280 -15.81 -11.39 -20.26
C PRO A 280 -14.34 -11.00 -20.40
N ASN A 281 -14.08 -9.76 -20.80
CA ASN A 281 -12.75 -9.29 -21.19
C ASN A 281 -11.96 -8.68 -20.01
N LEU A 282 -12.00 -9.33 -18.84
CA LEU A 282 -11.26 -8.89 -17.65
C LEU A 282 -9.82 -9.38 -17.68
N TYR A 283 -8.88 -8.48 -17.38
CA TYR A 283 -7.46 -8.81 -17.27
C TYR A 283 -7.07 -9.40 -15.90
N HIS A 284 -7.91 -9.20 -14.88
CA HIS A 284 -7.61 -9.59 -13.50
C HIS A 284 -8.89 -9.65 -12.63
N PRO A 285 -8.85 -10.35 -11.48
CA PRO A 285 -10.05 -10.59 -10.66
C PRO A 285 -10.41 -9.42 -9.71
N HIS A 286 -9.74 -8.27 -9.83
CA HIS A 286 -9.83 -7.14 -8.91
C HIS A 286 -9.74 -7.49 -7.40
N ASN A 287 -8.91 -8.47 -7.07
CA ASN A 287 -8.56 -8.81 -5.69
C ASN A 287 -7.15 -9.36 -5.65
N LEU A 288 -6.31 -8.79 -4.79
CA LEU A 288 -4.90 -9.14 -4.63
C LEU A 288 -4.66 -10.65 -4.53
N TRP A 289 -5.40 -11.35 -3.67
CA TRP A 289 -5.16 -12.77 -3.41
C TRP A 289 -5.53 -13.61 -4.62
N LEU A 290 -6.69 -13.32 -5.22
CA LEU A 290 -7.14 -14.00 -6.42
C LEU A 290 -6.22 -13.68 -7.61
N GLU A 291 -5.66 -12.48 -7.70
CA GLU A 291 -4.73 -12.11 -8.77
C GLU A 291 -3.48 -13.00 -8.73
N PHE A 292 -2.89 -13.18 -7.55
CA PHE A 292 -1.74 -14.10 -7.39
C PHE A 292 -2.13 -15.57 -7.52
N ALA A 293 -3.27 -15.98 -6.97
CA ALA A 293 -3.74 -17.36 -7.03
C ALA A 293 -4.06 -17.77 -8.46
N THR A 294 -4.83 -16.98 -9.19
CA THR A 294 -5.20 -17.27 -10.58
C THR A 294 -4.03 -17.09 -11.54
N GLY A 295 -3.16 -16.09 -11.34
CA GLY A 295 -2.02 -15.86 -12.23
C GLY A 295 -0.84 -16.80 -12.03
N TRP A 296 -0.57 -17.22 -10.78
CA TRP A 296 0.67 -17.91 -10.40
C TRP A 296 0.46 -19.07 -9.43
N GLY A 297 -0.79 -19.41 -9.11
CA GLY A 297 -1.14 -20.50 -8.21
C GLY A 297 -0.58 -20.34 -6.80
N LEU A 298 -0.22 -21.47 -6.19
CA LEU A 298 0.37 -21.53 -4.86
C LEU A 298 1.73 -20.80 -4.79
N ALA A 299 2.50 -20.77 -5.88
CA ALA A 299 3.77 -20.05 -5.92
C ALA A 299 3.57 -18.53 -5.76
N GLY A 300 2.55 -17.97 -6.43
CA GLY A 300 2.18 -16.57 -6.28
C GLY A 300 1.71 -16.23 -4.87
N LEU A 301 0.89 -17.09 -4.28
CA LEU A 301 0.44 -16.92 -2.90
C LEU A 301 1.59 -16.98 -1.90
N LEU A 302 2.54 -17.91 -2.08
CA LEU A 302 3.74 -17.98 -1.25
C LEU A 302 4.56 -16.69 -1.36
N TRP A 303 4.77 -16.18 -2.58
CA TRP A 303 5.47 -14.91 -2.78
C TRP A 303 4.78 -13.75 -2.05
N LEU A 304 3.45 -13.67 -2.14
CA LEU A 304 2.68 -12.64 -1.45
C LEU A 304 2.81 -12.76 0.08
N LEU A 305 2.78 -13.98 0.62
CA LEU A 305 3.00 -14.21 2.06
C LEU A 305 4.40 -13.81 2.50
N LEU A 306 5.43 -14.10 1.69
CA LEU A 306 6.81 -13.69 1.96
C LEU A 306 6.98 -12.17 1.90
N LEU A 307 6.31 -11.50 0.95
CA LEU A 307 6.25 -10.04 0.89
C LEU A 307 5.63 -9.48 2.17
N LEU A 308 4.46 -9.97 2.58
CA LEU A 308 3.79 -9.51 3.81
C LEU A 308 4.66 -9.75 5.05
N TRP A 309 5.29 -10.92 5.16
CA TRP A 309 6.24 -11.22 6.23
C TRP A 309 7.42 -10.23 6.25
N TYR A 310 8.00 -9.93 5.08
CA TYR A 310 9.09 -8.98 4.93
C TYR A 310 8.68 -7.57 5.39
N LEU A 311 7.51 -7.09 4.97
CA LEU A 311 7.01 -5.77 5.38
C LEU A 311 6.73 -5.70 6.88
N VAL A 312 6.15 -6.75 7.47
CA VAL A 312 5.95 -6.85 8.93
C VAL A 312 7.30 -6.85 9.66
N ARG A 313 8.31 -7.57 9.14
CA ARG A 313 9.67 -7.57 9.70
C ARG A 313 10.29 -6.17 9.67
N GLN A 314 10.15 -5.43 8.57
CA GLN A 314 10.66 -4.05 8.47
C GLN A 314 9.92 -3.10 9.41
N LEU A 315 8.59 -3.22 9.52
CA LEU A 315 7.81 -2.44 10.48
C LEU A 315 8.24 -2.72 11.93
N ARG A 316 8.42 -4.00 12.30
CA ARG A 316 8.91 -4.38 13.63
C ARG A 316 10.28 -3.78 13.92
N ARG A 317 11.20 -3.83 12.96
CA ARG A 317 12.54 -3.22 13.06
C ARG A 317 12.47 -1.72 13.29
N LEU A 318 11.65 -1.01 12.51
CA LEU A 318 11.42 0.42 12.69
C LEU A 318 10.90 0.72 14.10
N THR A 319 9.93 -0.06 14.59
CA THR A 319 9.37 0.15 15.94
C THR A 319 10.33 -0.17 17.08
N VAL A 320 11.18 -1.21 16.95
CA VAL A 320 12.15 -1.58 17.99
C VAL A 320 13.28 -0.56 18.10
N ARG A 321 13.69 0.07 17.00
CA ARG A 321 14.74 1.10 17.00
C ARG A 321 14.36 2.39 17.72
N HIS A 322 13.07 2.63 17.99
CA HIS A 322 12.53 3.97 18.22
C HIS A 322 11.78 4.10 19.55
N ASP A 323 12.45 3.76 20.65
CA ASP A 323 12.01 4.14 22.00
C ASP A 323 12.15 5.66 22.25
N HIS A 324 12.99 6.34 21.45
CA HIS A 324 13.21 7.80 21.54
C HIS A 324 13.29 8.47 20.15
N SER A 325 12.20 9.13 19.72
CA SER A 325 12.03 10.07 18.58
C SER A 325 12.68 9.73 17.22
N MET A 326 11.93 9.84 16.12
CA MET A 326 12.47 9.73 14.74
C MET A 326 13.62 10.72 14.49
N ARG A 327 14.87 10.25 14.57
CA ARG A 327 16.07 11.10 14.50
C ARG A 327 16.80 10.97 13.17
N LYS A 328 16.72 9.84 12.46
CA LYS A 328 17.46 9.65 11.20
C LYS A 328 16.54 9.88 9.98
N PRO A 329 17.04 10.53 8.91
CA PRO A 329 16.32 10.67 7.63
C PRO A 329 15.82 9.33 7.06
N THR A 330 16.55 8.24 7.30
CA THR A 330 16.21 6.88 6.86
C THR A 330 14.95 6.34 7.51
N ASP A 331 14.61 6.79 8.72
CA ASP A 331 13.43 6.30 9.45
C ASP A 331 12.15 6.87 8.82
N TRP A 332 12.17 8.16 8.45
CA TRP A 332 11.08 8.81 7.71
C TRP A 332 10.85 8.19 6.34
N LEU A 333 11.94 7.83 5.65
CA LEU A 333 11.85 7.13 4.37
C LEU A 333 11.32 5.70 4.55
N THR A 334 11.72 4.98 5.60
CA THR A 334 11.17 3.65 5.94
C THR A 334 9.67 3.74 6.23
N LEU A 335 9.25 4.67 7.08
CA LEU A 335 7.86 4.85 7.48
C LEU A 335 6.97 5.20 6.28
N SER A 336 7.41 6.12 5.43
CA SER A 336 6.68 6.52 4.23
C SER A 336 6.55 5.40 3.21
N LEU A 337 7.61 4.63 2.96
CA LEU A 337 7.56 3.47 2.08
C LEU A 337 6.61 2.40 2.62
N LEU A 338 6.68 2.09 3.91
CA LEU A 338 5.75 1.13 4.53
C LEU A 338 4.30 1.62 4.46
N ALA A 339 4.05 2.90 4.70
CA ALA A 339 2.71 3.49 4.61
C ALA A 339 2.17 3.46 3.16
N ALA A 340 3.02 3.76 2.18
CA ALA A 340 2.69 3.67 0.77
C ALA A 340 2.36 2.22 0.36
N LEU A 341 3.18 1.24 0.78
CA LEU A 341 2.94 -0.17 0.49
C LEU A 341 1.66 -0.68 1.17
N ALA A 342 1.38 -0.27 2.40
CA ALA A 342 0.13 -0.59 3.08
C ALA A 342 -1.09 0.00 2.35
N ALA A 343 -0.99 1.24 1.88
CA ALA A 343 -2.05 1.87 1.08
C ALA A 343 -2.31 1.10 -0.22
N GLY A 344 -1.26 0.71 -0.94
CA GLY A 344 -1.37 -0.13 -2.13
C GLY A 344 -2.00 -1.49 -1.84
N LEU A 345 -1.51 -2.21 -0.83
CA LEU A 345 -2.04 -3.54 -0.48
C LEU A 345 -3.52 -3.50 -0.07
N ALA A 346 -3.94 -2.44 0.65
CA ALA A 346 -5.33 -2.26 1.06
C ALA A 346 -6.24 -1.91 -0.12
N HIS A 347 -5.81 -1.00 -1.01
CA HIS A 347 -6.55 -0.68 -2.24
C HIS A 347 -6.69 -1.94 -3.12
N ALA A 348 -5.62 -2.72 -3.28
CA ALA A 348 -5.61 -3.93 -4.11
C ALA A 348 -6.56 -5.05 -3.64
N GLN A 349 -7.15 -4.96 -2.45
CA GLN A 349 -8.20 -5.90 -2.05
C GLN A 349 -9.46 -5.79 -2.92
N VAL A 350 -9.64 -4.65 -3.58
CA VAL A 350 -10.77 -4.34 -4.47
C VAL A 350 -10.30 -3.76 -5.79
N ASP A 351 -9.08 -4.07 -6.24
CA ASP A 351 -8.57 -3.54 -7.51
C ASP A 351 -7.37 -4.32 -8.04
N ALA A 352 -6.83 -3.86 -9.18
CA ALA A 352 -5.57 -4.37 -9.75
C ALA A 352 -4.39 -4.13 -8.82
N PHE A 353 -3.44 -5.09 -8.75
CA PHE A 353 -2.17 -4.89 -8.06
C PHE A 353 -0.97 -4.75 -9.00
N LEU A 354 -0.69 -5.75 -9.83
CA LEU A 354 0.49 -5.85 -10.71
C LEU A 354 0.16 -5.87 -12.20
N VAL A 355 -1.09 -5.58 -12.55
CA VAL A 355 -1.63 -5.71 -13.91
C VAL A 355 -1.01 -4.72 -14.89
N LEU A 356 -0.43 -3.63 -14.40
CA LEU A 356 0.24 -2.62 -15.23
C LEU A 356 1.74 -2.55 -14.92
N PRO A 357 2.61 -2.42 -15.94
CA PRO A 357 4.06 -2.44 -15.76
C PRO A 357 4.58 -1.35 -14.83
N ASP A 358 3.99 -0.14 -14.88
CA ASP A 358 4.40 1.00 -14.07
C ASP A 358 3.95 0.88 -12.60
N LEU A 359 2.77 0.28 -12.35
CA LEU A 359 2.32 -0.04 -10.99
C LEU A 359 3.23 -1.09 -10.35
N ALA A 360 3.63 -2.10 -11.14
CA ALA A 360 4.58 -3.11 -10.74
C ALA A 360 5.98 -2.50 -10.51
N LEU A 361 6.49 -1.71 -11.46
CA LEU A 361 7.74 -0.96 -11.33
C LEU A 361 7.76 -0.17 -10.03
N TRP A 362 6.71 0.59 -9.71
CA TRP A 362 6.62 1.35 -8.47
C TRP A 362 6.81 0.46 -7.23
N LEU A 363 6.14 -0.70 -7.18
CA LEU A 363 6.28 -1.67 -6.08
C LEU A 363 7.72 -2.14 -5.95
N TRP A 364 8.31 -2.62 -7.04
CA TRP A 364 9.66 -3.13 -7.07
C TRP A 364 10.69 -2.06 -6.73
N PHE A 365 10.49 -0.83 -7.20
CA PHE A 365 11.24 0.36 -6.83
C PHE A 365 11.20 0.62 -5.31
N ALA A 366 10.01 0.59 -4.73
CA ALA A 366 9.81 0.77 -3.29
C ALA A 366 10.46 -0.36 -2.46
N LEU A 367 10.38 -1.61 -2.92
CA LEU A 367 11.03 -2.75 -2.26
C LEU A 367 12.56 -2.69 -2.35
N GLY A 368 13.10 -2.27 -3.50
CA GLY A 368 14.54 -2.04 -3.69
C GLY A 368 15.08 -0.94 -2.78
N LEU A 369 14.34 0.18 -2.65
CA LEU A 369 14.63 1.24 -1.69
C LEU A 369 14.58 0.74 -0.24
N LEU A 370 13.49 0.05 0.13
CA LEU A 370 13.27 -0.45 1.49
C LEU A 370 14.36 -1.47 1.91
N GLY A 371 14.81 -2.31 0.98
CA GLY A 371 15.86 -3.29 1.20
C GLY A 371 17.28 -2.71 1.24
N SER A 372 17.48 -1.48 0.77
CA SER A 372 18.78 -0.79 0.75
C SER A 372 18.93 0.24 1.87
N LEU A 373 17.90 0.43 2.69
CA LEU A 373 17.98 1.29 3.87
C LEU A 373 18.89 0.63 4.92
N PRO A 374 19.90 1.32 5.46
CA PRO A 374 20.88 0.72 6.35
C PRO A 374 20.25 0.20 7.65
N HIS A 375 20.70 -0.98 8.09
CA HIS A 375 20.29 -1.54 9.37
C HIS A 375 21.35 -1.31 10.46
N ASP A 376 20.93 -0.98 11.69
CA ASP A 376 21.88 -0.77 12.81
C ASP A 376 22.71 -2.04 13.10
N SER A 377 22.23 -3.23 12.71
CA SER A 377 22.97 -4.49 12.75
C SER A 377 24.13 -4.57 11.74
N ASP A 378 24.12 -3.73 10.69
CA ASP A 378 25.13 -3.74 9.63
C ASP A 378 26.31 -2.82 9.97
N ARG A 379 26.20 -2.05 11.06
CA ARG A 379 27.33 -1.33 11.65
C ARG A 379 28.08 -2.30 12.56
N GLN A 380 29.11 -2.96 12.02
CA GLN A 380 30.11 -3.55 12.91
C GLN A 380 30.63 -2.46 13.86
N PRO A 381 30.83 -2.75 15.16
CA PRO A 381 31.59 -1.85 16.00
C PRO A 381 32.96 -1.76 15.35
N THR A 382 33.28 -0.60 14.77
CA THR A 382 34.65 -0.28 14.43
C THR A 382 35.41 -0.39 15.75
N HIS A 383 36.10 -1.51 15.96
CA HIS A 383 37.12 -1.59 16.98
C HIS A 383 38.03 -0.42 16.69
N SER A 384 37.97 0.59 17.56
CA SER A 384 38.96 1.64 17.59
C SER A 384 40.27 0.91 17.88
N ILE A 385 41.06 0.68 16.83
CA ILE A 385 42.46 0.38 17.00
C ILE A 385 43.01 1.65 17.63
N ARG A 386 43.05 1.69 18.97
CA ARG A 386 43.84 2.67 19.69
C ARG A 386 45.27 2.45 19.18
N PRO A 387 45.95 3.48 18.64
CA PRO A 387 47.36 3.33 18.36
C PRO A 387 48.02 2.94 19.69
N ALA A 388 48.82 1.86 19.65
CA ALA A 388 49.62 1.45 20.78
C ALA A 388 50.41 2.69 21.25
N GLN A 389 50.19 3.08 22.50
CA GLN A 389 51.09 4.00 23.17
C GLN A 389 52.42 3.26 23.25
N ASN A 390 53.39 3.66 22.44
CA ASN A 390 54.75 3.15 22.58
C ASN A 390 55.30 3.66 23.92
N PRO A 391 55.92 2.78 24.73
CA PRO A 391 56.49 3.12 26.03
C PRO A 391 57.69 4.07 25.94
#